data_AF-A0A957MQ83-F1
#
_entry.id   AF-A0A957MQ83-F1
#
_cell.length_a   1.000
_cell.length_b   1.000
_cell.length_c   1.000
_cell.angle_alpha   90.00
_cell.angle_beta   90.00
_cell.angle_gamma   90.00
#
_symmetry.space_group_name_H-M   'P 1'
#
loop_
_entity.id
_entity.type
_entity.pdbx_description
1 polymer ?
#
loop_
_entity_poly.entity_id
_entity_poly.type
_entity_poly.pdbx_seq_one_letter_code
_entity_poly.pdbx_strand_id
1 'polypeptide(L)'
;MLDFEAVREKRMTMVDLCAGLTRDDLRALTNEMVDTMQALIAQCGDADVVFQPSDPAADDPYASDTADANVAWTLGHVIVHTTASAEESAFLAAELARG
;
A
#
# COMPACT_ATOMS: atom_id res chain seq x y z
N MET A 1 11.74 -6.52 3.10
CA MET A 1 11.12 -5.22 2.78
C MET A 1 12.15 -4.14 3.05
N LEU A 2 12.10 -3.01 2.34
CA LEU A 2 12.98 -1.88 2.66
C LEU A 2 12.63 -1.29 4.03
N ASP A 3 13.65 -0.87 4.76
CA ASP A 3 13.47 -0.11 6.00
C ASP A 3 13.38 1.39 5.67
N PHE A 4 12.21 1.96 5.94
CA PHE A 4 11.92 3.37 5.70
C PHE A 4 12.12 4.24 6.97
N GLU A 5 12.56 3.68 8.10
CA GLU A 5 12.68 4.41 9.37
C GLU A 5 13.55 5.67 9.19
N ALA A 6 14.74 5.54 8.61
CA ALA A 6 15.63 6.67 8.38
C ALA A 6 15.07 7.72 7.40
N VAL A 7 14.22 7.32 6.45
CA VAL A 7 13.51 8.25 5.55
C VAL A 7 12.44 9.01 6.31
N ARG A 8 11.64 8.33 7.13
CA ARG A 8 10.58 8.92 7.96
C ARG A 8 11.14 9.91 8.98
N GLU A 9 12.28 9.58 9.58
CA GLU A 9 13.01 10.44 10.51
C GLU A 9 13.81 11.55 9.81
N LYS A 10 13.74 11.62 8.47
CA LYS A 10 14.45 12.63 7.64
C LYS A 10 15.97 12.59 7.80
N ARG A 11 16.53 11.43 8.15
CA ARG A 11 17.98 11.18 8.24
C ARG A 11 18.59 10.77 6.90
N MET A 12 17.78 10.30 5.95
CA MET A 12 18.19 10.00 4.58
C MET A 12 17.06 10.34 3.59
N THR A 13 17.40 10.51 2.31
CA THR A 13 16.41 10.69 1.25
C THR A 13 15.94 9.34 0.68
N MET A 14 14.81 9.35 -0.04
CA MET A 14 14.36 8.18 -0.80
C MET A 14 15.39 7.77 -1.87
N VAL A 15 16.11 8.73 -2.45
CA VAL A 15 17.16 8.46 -3.43
C VAL A 15 18.31 7.71 -2.78
N ASP A 16 18.73 8.12 -1.58
CA ASP A 16 19.79 7.44 -0.83
C ASP A 16 19.39 6.01 -0.48
N LEU A 17 18.12 5.78 -0.11
CA LEU A 17 17.61 4.44 0.24
C LEU A 17 17.64 3.50 -0.97
N CYS A 18 17.37 4.04 -2.16
CA CYS A 18 17.28 3.27 -3.40
C CYS A 18 18.58 3.23 -4.21
N ALA A 19 19.63 3.97 -3.83
CA ALA A 19 20.81 4.22 -4.68
C ALA A 19 21.55 2.96 -5.15
N GLY A 20 21.50 1.87 -4.36
CA GLY A 20 22.16 0.60 -4.66
C GLY A 20 21.25 -0.46 -5.26
N LEU A 21 19.95 -0.20 -5.43
CA LEU A 21 19.01 -1.23 -5.86
C LEU A 21 19.14 -1.51 -7.36
N THR A 22 19.22 -2.78 -7.69
CA THR A 22 19.12 -3.26 -9.07
C THR A 22 17.68 -3.56 -9.44
N ARG A 23 17.41 -3.74 -10.74
CA ARG A 23 16.09 -4.21 -11.21
C ARG A 23 15.66 -5.53 -10.58
N ASP A 24 16.61 -6.44 -10.32
CA ASP A 24 16.29 -7.73 -9.75
C ASP A 24 15.95 -7.61 -8.26
N ASP A 25 16.58 -6.67 -7.55
CA ASP A 25 16.19 -6.32 -6.17
C ASP A 25 14.78 -5.72 -6.13
N LEU A 26 14.44 -4.83 -7.08
CA LEU A 26 13.08 -4.27 -7.17
C LEU A 26 12.04 -5.38 -7.36
N ARG A 27 12.31 -6.35 -8.25
CA ARG A 27 11.42 -7.50 -8.44
C ARG A 27 11.28 -8.34 -7.17
N ALA A 28 12.40 -8.63 -6.50
CA ALA A 28 12.40 -9.41 -5.28
C ALA A 28 11.60 -8.70 -4.17
N LEU A 29 11.78 -7.39 -4.00
CA LEU A 29 11.04 -6.56 -3.04
C LEU A 29 9.54 -6.53 -3.35
N THR A 30 9.15 -6.44 -4.62
CA THR A 30 7.73 -6.51 -5.02
C THR A 30 7.13 -7.87 -4.67
N ASN A 31 7.82 -8.96 -4.97
CA ASN A 31 7.34 -10.31 -4.65
C ASN A 31 7.23 -10.49 -3.13
N GLU A 32 8.23 -10.08 -2.36
CA GLU A 32 8.19 -10.14 -0.90
C GLU A 32 7.00 -9.38 -0.32
N MET A 33 6.73 -8.18 -0.84
CA MET A 33 5.58 -7.36 -0.44
C MET A 33 4.25 -8.09 -0.73
N VAL A 34 4.10 -8.65 -1.93
CA VAL A 34 2.90 -9.40 -2.34
C VAL A 34 2.71 -10.66 -1.50
N ASP A 35 3.77 -11.43 -1.29
CA ASP A 35 3.75 -12.65 -0.48
C ASP A 35 3.34 -12.35 0.97
N THR A 36 3.85 -11.24 1.52
CA THR A 36 3.48 -10.78 2.87
C THR A 36 1.99 -10.43 2.95
N MET A 37 1.46 -9.67 1.98
CA MET A 37 0.03 -9.33 1.95
C MET A 37 -0.84 -10.57 1.82
N GLN A 38 -0.49 -11.51 0.93
CA GLN A 38 -1.23 -12.77 0.77
C GLN A 38 -1.21 -13.60 2.05
N ALA A 39 -0.07 -13.67 2.74
CA ALA A 39 0.05 -14.38 4.02
C ALA A 39 -0.85 -13.76 5.11
N LEU A 40 -0.97 -12.43 5.16
CA LEU A 40 -1.83 -11.73 6.13
C LEU A 40 -3.32 -12.06 5.94
N ILE A 41 -3.76 -12.26 4.70
CA ILE A 41 -5.17 -12.54 4.37
C ILE A 41 -5.46 -14.02 4.11
N ALA A 42 -4.49 -14.92 4.29
CA ALA A 42 -4.58 -16.32 3.89
C ALA A 42 -5.72 -17.10 4.58
N GLN A 43 -6.17 -16.63 5.75
CA GLN A 43 -7.25 -17.25 6.53
C GLN A 43 -8.54 -16.43 6.52
N CYS A 44 -8.58 -15.30 5.80
CA CYS A 44 -9.77 -14.48 5.67
C CYS A 44 -10.80 -15.15 4.75
N GLY A 45 -12.07 -15.06 5.12
CA GLY A 45 -13.20 -15.44 4.27
C GLY A 45 -14.04 -14.23 3.86
N ASP A 46 -15.11 -14.49 3.12
CA ASP A 46 -16.02 -13.44 2.61
C ASP A 46 -16.56 -12.53 3.72
N ALA A 47 -16.82 -13.08 4.90
CA ALA A 47 -17.31 -12.32 6.05
C ALA A 47 -16.30 -11.27 6.53
N ASP A 48 -15.00 -11.57 6.50
CA ASP A 48 -13.95 -10.63 6.90
C ASP A 48 -13.79 -9.50 5.87
N VAL A 49 -14.04 -9.80 4.59
CA VAL A 49 -13.97 -8.83 3.48
C VAL A 49 -15.04 -7.75 3.60
N VAL A 50 -16.26 -8.14 4.02
CA VAL A 50 -17.43 -7.24 4.11
C VAL A 50 -17.66 -6.70 5.53
N PHE A 51 -16.91 -7.17 6.53
CA PHE A 51 -17.04 -6.69 7.89
C PHE A 51 -16.72 -5.18 7.96
N GLN A 52 -17.62 -4.42 8.59
CA GLN A 52 -17.45 -3.00 8.87
C GLN A 52 -16.85 -2.84 10.27
N PRO A 53 -15.55 -2.54 10.41
CA PRO A 53 -14.96 -2.34 11.72
C PRO A 53 -15.48 -1.07 12.39
N SER A 54 -15.50 -1.09 13.72
CA SER A 54 -15.70 0.11 14.54
C SER A 54 -14.33 0.63 14.95
N ASP A 55 -13.88 1.71 14.30
CA ASP A 55 -12.66 2.42 14.65
C ASP A 55 -12.99 3.88 14.99
N PRO A 56 -12.99 4.27 16.28
CA PRO A 56 -13.22 5.64 16.70
C PRO A 56 -12.19 6.65 16.19
N ALA A 57 -11.04 6.18 15.69
CA ALA A 57 -9.98 7.00 15.13
C ALA A 57 -10.01 7.04 13.59
N ALA A 58 -11.02 6.44 12.95
CA ALA A 58 -11.20 6.57 11.51
C ALA A 58 -11.32 8.05 11.10
N ASP A 59 -10.43 8.48 10.22
CA ASP A 59 -10.31 9.86 9.74
C ASP A 59 -9.86 9.84 8.27
N ASP A 60 -10.84 9.88 7.38
CA ASP A 60 -10.66 10.04 5.93
C ASP A 60 -11.15 11.44 5.52
N PRO A 61 -10.28 12.48 5.61
CA PRO A 61 -10.64 13.84 5.22
C PRO A 61 -10.88 14.00 3.71
N TYR A 62 -10.63 12.95 2.92
CA TYR A 62 -10.79 12.93 1.47
C TYR A 62 -11.98 12.08 1.02
N ALA A 63 -12.80 11.60 1.96
CA ALA A 63 -14.04 10.90 1.64
C ALA A 63 -14.92 11.73 0.70
N SER A 64 -15.49 11.08 -0.33
CA SER A 64 -16.35 11.75 -1.31
C SER A 64 -17.65 12.26 -0.71
N ASP A 65 -18.11 11.64 0.37
CA ASP A 65 -19.23 12.08 1.20
C ASP A 65 -18.70 12.41 2.61
N THR A 66 -19.08 13.57 3.14
CA THR A 66 -18.67 13.98 4.49
C THR A 66 -19.27 13.10 5.58
N ALA A 67 -20.38 12.39 5.31
CA ALA A 67 -20.94 11.40 6.22
C ALA A 67 -20.03 10.17 6.41
N ASP A 68 -19.16 9.90 5.43
CA ASP A 68 -18.27 8.73 5.43
C ASP A 68 -16.87 9.04 5.98
N ALA A 69 -16.56 10.32 6.27
CA ALA A 69 -15.23 10.77 6.67
C ALA A 69 -14.68 10.11 7.95
N ASN A 70 -15.56 9.54 8.79
CA ASN A 70 -15.16 8.83 10.02
C ASN A 70 -15.61 7.36 10.01
N VAL A 71 -15.84 6.80 8.82
CA VAL A 71 -16.18 5.39 8.64
C VAL A 71 -14.89 4.62 8.35
N ALA A 72 -14.62 3.59 9.15
CA ALA A 72 -13.46 2.74 8.96
C ALA A 72 -13.55 1.97 7.63
N TRP A 73 -12.42 1.74 6.97
CA TRP A 73 -12.42 0.93 5.75
C TRP A 73 -12.62 -0.56 6.05
N THR A 74 -13.41 -1.24 5.22
CA THR A 74 -13.50 -2.70 5.23
C THR A 74 -12.20 -3.30 4.69
N LEU A 75 -11.94 -4.59 5.00
CA LEU A 75 -10.79 -5.29 4.40
C LEU A 75 -10.90 -5.30 2.86
N GLY A 76 -12.11 -5.44 2.31
CA GLY A 76 -12.34 -5.35 0.87
C GLY A 76 -11.91 -4.01 0.28
N HIS A 77 -12.20 -2.89 0.94
CA HIS A 77 -11.72 -1.58 0.53
C HIS A 77 -10.19 -1.54 0.51
N VAL A 78 -9.53 -1.98 1.59
CA VAL A 78 -8.06 -1.97 1.71
C VAL A 78 -7.39 -2.76 0.58
N ILE A 79 -7.94 -3.94 0.24
CA ILE A 79 -7.44 -4.78 -0.85
C ILE A 79 -7.55 -4.06 -2.20
N VAL A 80 -8.73 -3.50 -2.51
CA VAL A 80 -8.95 -2.76 -3.76
C VAL A 80 -8.04 -1.54 -3.85
N HIS A 81 -7.93 -0.77 -2.78
CA HIS A 81 -7.11 0.45 -2.74
C HIS A 81 -5.62 0.12 -2.96
N THR A 82 -5.11 -0.89 -2.26
CA THR A 82 -3.71 -1.33 -2.41
C THR A 82 -3.43 -1.83 -3.83
N THR A 83 -4.36 -2.58 -4.42
CA THR A 83 -4.23 -3.08 -5.80
C THR A 83 -4.23 -1.92 -6.80
N ALA A 84 -5.18 -0.99 -6.68
CA ALA A 84 -5.29 0.17 -7.56
C ALA A 84 -4.03 1.06 -7.49
N SER A 85 -3.50 1.33 -6.30
CA SER A 85 -2.26 2.12 -6.15
C SER A 85 -1.04 1.42 -6.77
N ALA A 86 -0.98 0.09 -6.70
CA ALA A 86 0.09 -0.68 -7.32
C ALA A 86 0.00 -0.65 -8.86
N GLU A 87 -1.21 -0.77 -9.42
CA GLU A 87 -1.45 -0.65 -10.87
C GLU A 87 -1.11 0.75 -11.39
N GLU A 88 -1.53 1.80 -10.70
CA GLU A 88 -1.18 3.18 -11.02
C GLU A 88 0.35 3.39 -10.99
N SER A 89 1.02 2.90 -9.94
CA SER A 89 2.47 3.01 -9.80
C SER A 89 3.20 2.28 -10.94
N ALA A 90 2.71 1.10 -11.34
CA ALA A 90 3.26 0.36 -12.47
C ALA A 90 3.05 1.11 -13.80
N PHE A 91 1.88 1.73 -13.99
CA PHE A 91 1.60 2.56 -15.14
C PHE A 91 2.55 3.76 -15.23
N LEU A 92 2.69 4.51 -14.13
CA LEU A 92 3.60 5.67 -14.06
C LEU A 92 5.06 5.27 -14.32
N ALA A 93 5.51 4.16 -13.73
CA ALA A 93 6.87 3.65 -13.97
C ALA A 93 7.08 3.27 -15.45
N ALA A 94 6.06 2.67 -16.09
CA ALA A 94 6.13 2.32 -17.51
C ALA A 94 6.15 3.55 -18.43
N GLU A 95 5.39 4.60 -18.10
CA GLU A 95 5.45 5.90 -18.81
C GLU A 95 6.85 6.53 -18.68
N LEU A 96 7.38 6.63 -17.46
CA LEU A 96 8.71 7.21 -17.22
C LEU A 96 9.84 6.43 -17.92
N ALA A 97 9.71 5.11 -18.04
CA ALA A 97 10.69 4.27 -18.72
C ALA A 97 10.67 4.42 -20.25
N ARG A 98 9.60 4.95 -20.84
CA ARG A 98 9.49 5.17 -22.28
C ARG A 98 10.21 6.43 -22.78
N GLY A 99 10.53 7.38 -21.89
CA GLY A 99 11.15 8.67 -22.22
C GLY A 99 10.21 9.59 -22.96
#